data_AF-A0A7C2JTC1-F1
#
_entry.id   AF-A0A7C2JTC1-F1
#
_cell.length_a   1.000
_cell.length_b   1.000
_cell.length_c   1.000
_cell.angle_alpha   90.00
_cell.angle_beta   90.00
_cell.angle_gamma   90.00
#
_symmetry.space_group_name_H-M   'P 1'
#
loop_
_entity.id
_entity.type
_entity.pdbx_description
1 polymer ?
#
loop_
_entity_poly.entity_id
_entity_poly.type
_entity_poly.pdbx_seq_one_letter_code
_entity_poly.pdbx_strand_id
1 'polypeptide(L)'
;MAPRRRAEYLAGRALLRHALAAYTGRAASSFRLPVSPSGKPGCDGGPGVSVSHSGDVLVCAIAEAAVGVDVETAPPRDIDGIAERYFTAAEAAWIAAEPAARFCQLWVLKEAYLKATGHGLAGGLDTLECLIEPPRITARLAAATAPPALALLRGPGFFAGIAMLGVPGAIEPVLHAFAARERGHAAGPLELLATT
;
A
#
# COMPACT_ATOMS: atom_id res chain seq x y z
N MET A 1 -22.44 10.26 2.15
CA MET A 1 -21.41 9.26 2.52
C MET A 1 -21.90 8.48 3.74
N ALA A 2 -21.88 7.14 3.71
CA ALA A 2 -22.37 6.33 4.83
C ALA A 2 -21.56 6.61 6.13
N PRO A 3 -22.16 6.50 7.33
CA PRO A 3 -21.50 6.83 8.60
C PRO A 3 -20.14 6.14 8.81
N ARG A 4 -20.04 4.85 8.42
CA ARG A 4 -18.80 4.07 8.49
C ARG A 4 -17.68 4.66 7.64
N ARG A 5 -17.95 4.98 6.38
CA ARG A 5 -16.95 5.61 5.47
C ARG A 5 -16.46 6.95 6.01
N ARG A 6 -17.32 7.72 6.68
CA ARG A 6 -16.92 9.00 7.31
C ARG A 6 -15.99 8.78 8.50
N ALA A 7 -16.25 7.78 9.32
CA ALA A 7 -15.37 7.42 10.42
C ALA A 7 -14.00 6.95 9.91
N GLU A 8 -13.97 6.05 8.91
CA GLU A 8 -12.74 5.56 8.27
C GLU A 8 -11.92 6.72 7.67
N TYR A 9 -12.57 7.63 6.94
CA TYR A 9 -11.91 8.81 6.40
C TYR A 9 -11.28 9.69 7.48
N LEU A 10 -12.02 9.99 8.56
CA LEU A 10 -11.51 10.81 9.66
C LEU A 10 -10.37 10.11 10.41
N ALA A 11 -10.46 8.80 10.62
CA ALA A 11 -9.42 7.99 11.23
C ALA A 11 -8.13 8.01 10.39
N GLY A 12 -8.23 7.83 9.08
CA GLY A 12 -7.10 7.95 8.15
C GLY A 12 -6.41 9.31 8.22
N ARG A 13 -7.18 10.40 8.31
CA ARG A 13 -6.64 11.76 8.42
C ARG A 13 -5.98 12.03 9.77
N ALA A 14 -6.55 11.52 10.85
CA ALA A 14 -5.96 11.63 12.19
C ALA A 14 -4.66 10.84 12.28
N LEU A 15 -4.65 9.59 11.79
CA LEU A 15 -3.46 8.75 11.71
C LEU A 15 -2.35 9.46 10.92
N LEU A 16 -2.67 9.96 9.72
CA LEU A 16 -1.67 10.58 8.87
C LEU A 16 -1.05 11.84 9.52
N ARG A 17 -1.85 12.68 10.19
CA ARG A 17 -1.32 13.83 10.94
C ARG A 17 -0.41 13.42 12.10
N HIS A 18 -0.77 12.35 12.81
CA HIS A 18 0.03 11.83 13.91
C HIS A 18 1.38 11.27 13.40
N ALA A 19 1.33 10.47 12.34
CA ALA A 19 2.51 9.91 11.71
C ALA A 19 3.43 11.01 11.14
N LEU A 20 2.88 12.04 10.49
CA LEU A 20 3.66 13.20 10.01
C LEU A 20 4.33 13.98 11.14
N ALA A 21 3.65 14.13 12.27
CA ALA A 21 4.22 14.79 13.44
C ALA A 21 5.39 13.99 14.01
N ALA A 22 5.25 12.67 14.14
CA ALA A 22 6.31 11.79 14.59
C ALA A 22 7.51 11.80 13.62
N TYR A 23 7.24 11.75 12.31
CA TYR A 23 8.27 11.69 11.28
C TYR A 23 9.07 13.00 11.12
N THR A 24 8.40 14.16 11.21
CA THR A 24 9.04 15.47 10.97
C THR A 24 9.41 16.25 12.23
N GLY A 25 8.92 15.84 13.41
CA GLY A 25 9.01 16.60 14.66
C GLY A 25 8.10 17.84 14.74
N ARG A 26 7.26 18.12 13.73
CA ARG A 26 6.35 19.28 13.72
C ARG A 26 5.01 18.94 14.37
N ALA A 27 4.30 19.97 14.86
CA ALA A 27 2.95 19.77 15.42
C ALA A 27 1.97 19.19 14.37
N ALA A 28 1.19 18.18 14.77
CA ALA A 28 0.21 17.51 13.91
C ALA A 28 -0.82 18.47 13.29
N SER A 29 -1.16 19.56 13.98
CA SER A 29 -2.06 20.61 13.49
C SER A 29 -1.46 21.46 12.37
N SER A 30 -0.13 21.51 12.23
CA SER A 30 0.57 22.36 11.26
C SER A 30 0.48 21.85 9.80
N PHE A 31 0.11 20.59 9.59
CA PHE A 31 0.02 20.02 8.25
C PHE A 31 -1.26 20.42 7.53
N ARG A 32 -1.12 20.80 6.26
CA ARG A 32 -2.24 20.88 5.32
C ARG A 32 -2.22 19.66 4.43
N LEU A 33 -3.34 18.94 4.42
CA LEU A 33 -3.50 17.67 3.74
C LEU A 33 -4.54 17.84 2.61
N PRO A 34 -4.16 18.37 1.44
CA PRO A 34 -5.06 18.44 0.30
C PRO A 34 -5.49 17.04 -0.14
N VAL A 35 -6.54 16.96 -0.94
CA VAL A 35 -7.04 15.71 -1.51
C VAL A 35 -7.05 15.87 -3.03
N SER A 36 -6.44 14.92 -3.74
CA SER A 36 -6.48 14.90 -5.20
C SER A 36 -7.91 14.64 -5.71
N PRO A 37 -8.20 14.88 -7.00
CA PRO A 37 -9.47 14.45 -7.61
C PRO A 37 -9.74 12.94 -7.47
N SER A 38 -8.68 12.12 -7.39
CA SER A 38 -8.76 10.68 -7.14
C SER A 38 -8.97 10.29 -5.67
N GLY A 39 -9.07 11.26 -4.75
CA GLY A 39 -9.28 11.01 -3.33
C GLY A 39 -8.00 10.72 -2.53
N LYS A 40 -6.82 10.75 -3.16
CA LYS A 40 -5.53 10.52 -2.49
C LYS A 40 -5.16 11.75 -1.64
N PRO A 41 -4.81 11.58 -0.35
CA PRO A 41 -4.28 12.67 0.46
C PRO A 41 -2.87 13.08 -0.01
N GLY A 42 -2.57 14.37 0.06
CA GLY A 42 -1.21 14.93 -0.09
C GLY A 42 -0.74 15.62 1.19
N CYS A 43 0.46 16.21 1.15
CA CYS A 43 0.98 17.08 2.21
C CYS A 43 1.65 18.31 1.57
N ASP A 44 1.08 19.51 1.79
CA ASP A 44 1.62 20.74 1.21
C ASP A 44 3.03 21.02 1.74
N GLY A 45 4.01 21.11 0.82
CA GLY A 45 5.41 21.41 1.17
C GLY A 45 6.03 20.44 2.17
N GLY A 46 5.55 19.19 2.19
CA GLY A 46 6.03 18.13 3.08
C GLY A 46 6.29 16.82 2.34
N PRO A 47 6.53 15.73 3.07
CA PRO A 47 6.85 14.43 2.48
C PRO A 47 5.68 13.86 1.68
N GLY A 48 5.98 12.90 0.80
CA GLY A 48 4.99 12.05 0.17
C GLY A 48 4.22 11.25 1.22
N VAL A 49 2.91 11.08 0.98
CA VAL A 49 2.01 10.38 1.90
C VAL A 49 1.08 9.44 1.16
N SER A 50 0.71 8.34 1.82
CA SER A 50 -0.33 7.43 1.35
C SER A 50 -1.04 6.78 2.52
N VAL A 51 -2.31 6.41 2.32
CA VAL A 51 -3.16 5.76 3.32
C VAL A 51 -3.94 4.65 2.63
N SER A 52 -4.11 3.50 3.30
CA SER A 52 -5.02 2.45 2.86
C SER A 52 -5.77 1.83 4.03
N HIS A 53 -6.92 1.22 3.71
CA HIS A 53 -7.80 0.59 4.66
C HIS A 53 -8.48 -0.63 4.03
N SER A 54 -8.47 -1.76 4.74
CA SER A 54 -9.21 -2.98 4.40
C SER A 54 -9.69 -3.64 5.69
N GLY A 55 -10.96 -4.05 5.72
CA GLY A 55 -11.58 -4.59 6.94
C GLY A 55 -11.60 -3.58 8.09
N ASP A 56 -10.84 -3.89 9.15
CA ASP A 56 -10.62 -3.04 10.33
C ASP A 56 -9.15 -2.55 10.43
N VAL A 57 -8.37 -2.78 9.37
CA VAL A 57 -6.94 -2.42 9.29
C VAL A 57 -6.80 -1.09 8.56
N LEU A 58 -6.07 -0.16 9.17
CA LEU A 58 -5.72 1.14 8.60
C LEU A 58 -4.19 1.29 8.62
N VAL A 59 -3.61 1.62 7.47
CA VAL A 59 -2.17 1.81 7.29
C VAL A 59 -1.88 3.17 6.65
N CYS A 60 -0.74 3.78 7.00
CA CYS A 60 -0.19 4.92 6.26
C CYS A 60 1.31 4.76 6.01
N ALA A 61 1.79 5.38 4.94
CA ALA A 61 3.20 5.50 4.61
C ALA A 61 3.59 6.96 4.40
N ILE A 62 4.81 7.30 4.82
CA ILE A 62 5.43 8.63 4.69
C ILE A 62 6.84 8.43 4.15
N ALA A 63 7.23 9.24 3.15
CA ALA A 63 8.58 9.22 2.59
C ALA A 63 8.97 10.57 2.00
N GLU A 64 10.27 10.86 1.88
CA GLU A 64 10.77 12.02 1.09
C GLU A 64 10.57 11.88 -0.43
N ALA A 65 9.94 10.78 -0.87
CA ALA A 65 9.68 10.46 -2.26
C ALA A 65 8.19 10.19 -2.50
N ALA A 66 7.80 10.03 -3.77
CA ALA A 66 6.44 9.60 -4.10
C ALA A 66 6.22 8.18 -3.57
N VAL A 67 5.26 8.05 -2.65
CA VAL A 67 4.97 6.80 -1.93
C VAL A 67 3.52 6.38 -2.08
N GLY A 68 3.30 5.07 -2.07
CA GLY A 68 2.00 4.43 -2.00
C GLY A 68 2.02 3.28 -0.99
N VAL A 69 0.88 3.08 -0.32
CA VAL A 69 0.66 1.94 0.56
C VAL A 69 -0.70 1.33 0.24
N ASP A 70 -0.77 0.01 0.30
CA ASP A 70 -2.02 -0.72 0.25
C ASP A 70 -2.08 -1.85 1.28
N VAL A 71 -3.29 -2.29 1.63
CA VAL A 71 -3.52 -3.33 2.63
C VAL A 71 -4.72 -4.16 2.22
N GLU A 72 -4.62 -5.48 2.34
CA GLU A 72 -5.74 -6.39 2.12
C GLU A 72 -5.87 -7.43 3.21
N THR A 73 -7.09 -7.56 3.73
CA THR A 73 -7.48 -8.51 4.79
C THR A 73 -8.12 -9.79 4.23
N ALA A 74 -8.60 -9.76 2.99
CA ALA A 74 -9.22 -10.89 2.33
C ALA A 74 -9.12 -10.73 0.80
N PRO A 75 -9.05 -11.83 0.04
CA PRO A 75 -9.12 -11.78 -1.40
C PRO A 75 -10.54 -11.47 -1.89
N PRO A 76 -10.71 -11.04 -3.15
CA PRO A 76 -12.01 -10.95 -3.80
C PRO A 76 -12.60 -12.36 -4.01
N ARG A 77 -13.90 -12.41 -4.33
CA ARG A 77 -14.60 -13.67 -4.64
C ARG A 77 -14.14 -14.29 -5.95
N ASP A 78 -13.83 -13.45 -6.94
CA ASP A 78 -13.46 -13.87 -8.29
C ASP A 78 -11.96 -13.61 -8.53
N ILE A 79 -11.11 -14.45 -7.92
CA ILE A 79 -9.66 -14.33 -8.06
C ILE A 79 -9.24 -14.58 -9.50
N ASP A 80 -9.75 -15.66 -10.09
CA ASP A 80 -9.35 -16.11 -11.43
C ASP A 80 -9.73 -15.07 -12.49
N GLY A 81 -10.97 -14.56 -12.47
CA GLY A 81 -11.41 -13.55 -13.43
C GLY A 81 -10.67 -12.22 -13.31
N ILE A 82 -10.26 -11.82 -12.10
CA ILE A 82 -9.43 -10.62 -11.90
C ILE A 82 -7.99 -10.91 -12.36
N ALA A 83 -7.44 -12.07 -12.05
CA ALA A 83 -6.08 -12.44 -12.41
C ALA A 83 -5.90 -12.52 -13.93
N GLU A 84 -6.83 -13.17 -14.64
CA GLU A 84 -6.83 -13.25 -16.09
C GLU A 84 -6.92 -11.88 -16.77
N ARG A 85 -7.63 -10.93 -16.15
CA ARG A 85 -7.89 -9.62 -16.74
C ARG A 85 -6.79 -8.60 -16.49
N TYR A 86 -6.14 -8.63 -15.33
CA TYR A 86 -5.27 -7.54 -14.87
C TYR A 86 -3.82 -7.95 -14.58
N PHE A 87 -3.52 -9.24 -14.52
CA PHE A 87 -2.17 -9.74 -14.26
C PHE A 87 -1.55 -10.37 -15.50
N THR A 88 -0.22 -10.42 -15.52
CA THR A 88 0.50 -11.11 -16.59
C THR A 88 0.32 -12.62 -16.48
N ALA A 89 0.60 -13.35 -17.56
CA ALA A 89 0.51 -14.82 -17.53
C ALA A 89 1.41 -15.45 -16.45
N ALA A 90 2.59 -14.87 -16.20
CA ALA A 90 3.50 -15.33 -15.16
C ALA A 90 2.94 -15.08 -13.76
N GLU A 91 2.36 -13.90 -13.53
CA GLU A 91 1.70 -13.55 -12.27
C GLU A 91 0.46 -14.41 -12.01
N ALA A 92 -0.39 -14.62 -13.02
CA ALA A 92 -1.56 -15.48 -12.91
C ALA A 92 -1.18 -16.93 -12.58
N ALA A 93 -0.15 -17.47 -13.25
CA ALA A 93 0.39 -18.80 -12.93
C ALA A 93 0.97 -18.86 -11.51
N TRP A 94 1.63 -17.80 -11.06
CA TRP A 94 2.12 -17.71 -9.69
C TRP A 94 0.98 -17.68 -8.68
N ILE A 95 -0.08 -16.90 -8.93
CA ILE A 95 -1.29 -16.84 -8.08
C ILE A 95 -1.94 -18.22 -7.96
N ALA A 96 -2.09 -18.96 -9.07
CA ALA A 96 -2.79 -20.24 -9.11
C ALA A 96 -2.27 -21.29 -8.10
N ALA A 97 -1.00 -21.20 -7.68
CA ALA A 97 -0.43 -22.12 -6.69
C ALA A 97 -0.94 -21.90 -5.26
N GLU A 98 -1.32 -20.67 -4.89
CA GLU A 98 -1.94 -20.35 -3.59
C GLU A 98 -2.86 -19.12 -3.74
N PRO A 99 -4.03 -19.29 -4.39
CA PRO A 99 -4.79 -18.18 -4.99
C PRO A 99 -5.10 -17.04 -4.03
N ALA A 100 -5.65 -17.35 -2.86
CA ALA A 100 -6.07 -16.34 -1.88
C ALA A 100 -4.89 -15.48 -1.37
N ALA A 101 -3.84 -16.12 -0.87
CA ALA A 101 -2.72 -15.41 -0.27
C ALA A 101 -1.89 -14.67 -1.33
N ARG A 102 -1.58 -15.34 -2.44
CA ARG A 102 -0.77 -14.78 -3.53
C ARG A 102 -1.48 -13.65 -4.26
N PHE A 103 -2.80 -13.75 -4.46
CA PHE A 103 -3.58 -12.64 -4.98
C PHE A 103 -3.42 -11.40 -4.08
N CYS A 104 -3.66 -11.54 -2.77
CA CYS A 104 -3.55 -10.40 -1.85
C CYS A 104 -2.14 -9.80 -1.86
N GLN A 105 -1.09 -10.63 -1.84
CA GLN A 105 0.31 -10.18 -1.89
C GLN A 105 0.61 -9.37 -3.15
N LEU A 106 0.20 -9.86 -4.32
CA LEU A 106 0.43 -9.16 -5.58
C LEU A 106 -0.42 -7.89 -5.68
N TRP A 107 -1.68 -7.98 -5.28
CA TRP A 107 -2.64 -6.88 -5.30
C TRP A 107 -2.14 -5.69 -4.49
N VAL A 108 -1.71 -5.90 -3.23
CA VAL A 108 -1.23 -4.79 -2.39
C VAL A 108 0.02 -4.12 -2.95
N LEU A 109 0.91 -4.86 -3.62
CA LEU A 109 2.08 -4.26 -4.26
C LEU A 109 1.69 -3.41 -5.46
N LYS A 110 0.78 -3.91 -6.29
CA LYS A 110 0.32 -3.20 -7.50
C LYS A 110 -0.49 -1.96 -7.16
N GLU A 111 -1.42 -2.04 -6.21
CA GLU A 111 -2.18 -0.89 -5.72
C GLU A 111 -1.29 0.13 -5.01
N ALA A 112 -0.30 -0.31 -4.23
CA ALA A 112 0.69 0.59 -3.66
C ALA A 112 1.45 1.35 -4.76
N TYR A 113 1.89 0.66 -5.82
CA TYR A 113 2.55 1.30 -6.95
C TYR A 113 1.65 2.31 -7.68
N LEU A 114 0.39 1.94 -7.98
CA LEU A 114 -0.56 2.86 -8.61
C LEU A 114 -0.80 4.11 -7.74
N LYS A 115 -0.97 3.92 -6.43
CA LYS A 115 -1.06 5.04 -5.49
C LYS A 115 0.21 5.88 -5.51
N ALA A 116 1.41 5.30 -5.57
CA ALA A 116 2.66 6.04 -5.62
C ALA A 116 2.76 6.92 -6.88
N THR A 117 2.35 6.39 -8.04
CA THR A 117 2.35 7.12 -9.32
C THR A 117 1.20 8.12 -9.45
N GLY A 118 0.15 8.00 -8.63
CA GLY A 118 -1.04 8.83 -8.71
C GLY A 118 -2.06 8.37 -9.75
N HIS A 119 -1.82 7.24 -10.42
CA HIS A 119 -2.78 6.61 -11.33
C HIS A 119 -3.85 5.87 -10.51
N GLY A 120 -5.08 5.85 -11.02
CA GLY A 120 -6.11 4.95 -10.51
C GLY A 120 -6.00 3.54 -11.11
N LEU A 121 -6.78 2.60 -10.58
CA LEU A 121 -6.92 1.21 -11.07
C LEU A 121 -7.07 1.08 -12.60
N ALA A 122 -7.76 2.03 -13.23
CA ALA A 122 -7.99 2.04 -14.67
C ALA A 122 -6.73 2.32 -15.52
N GLY A 123 -5.57 2.60 -14.91
CA GLY A 123 -4.42 3.21 -15.57
C GLY A 123 -3.10 2.44 -15.53
N GLY A 124 -3.03 1.19 -15.05
CA GLY A 124 -1.77 0.43 -15.23
C GLY A 124 -1.44 -0.71 -14.30
N LEU A 125 -2.39 -1.56 -13.89
CA LEU A 125 -2.05 -2.80 -13.18
C LEU A 125 -1.11 -3.70 -14.00
N ASP A 126 -1.18 -3.62 -15.33
CA ASP A 126 -0.32 -4.33 -16.29
C ASP A 126 1.03 -3.64 -16.54
N THR A 127 1.22 -2.39 -16.09
CA THR A 127 2.46 -1.62 -16.32
C THR A 127 3.62 -2.05 -15.42
N LEU A 128 3.31 -2.77 -14.34
CA LEU A 128 4.25 -3.36 -13.40
C LEU A 128 4.00 -4.86 -13.35
N GLU A 129 5.04 -5.65 -13.63
CA GLU A 129 5.05 -7.08 -13.32
C GLU A 129 5.85 -7.30 -12.03
N CYS A 130 5.30 -8.09 -11.11
CA CYS A 130 5.93 -8.48 -9.86
C CYS A 130 5.97 -10.00 -9.72
N LEU A 131 7.17 -10.56 -9.52
CA LEU A 131 7.35 -11.95 -9.09
C LEU A 131 7.90 -11.98 -7.67
N ILE A 132 7.25 -12.71 -6.79
CA ILE A 132 7.54 -12.71 -5.36
C ILE A 132 8.12 -14.09 -4.98
N GLU A 133 9.39 -14.07 -4.60
CA GLU A 133 10.14 -15.23 -4.11
C GLU A 133 10.84 -14.80 -2.82
N PRO A 134 10.17 -14.88 -1.66
CA PRO A 134 10.70 -14.36 -0.40
C PRO A 134 12.15 -14.83 -0.15
N PRO A 135 13.07 -13.93 0.24
CA PRO A 135 12.82 -12.56 0.68
C PRO A 135 12.87 -11.49 -0.45
N ARG A 136 12.74 -11.88 -1.72
CA ARG A 136 12.94 -10.99 -2.88
C ARG A 136 11.65 -10.75 -3.68
N ILE A 137 11.55 -9.56 -4.24
CA ILE A 137 10.56 -9.17 -5.24
C ILE A 137 11.32 -8.80 -6.51
N THR A 138 11.00 -9.44 -7.63
CA THR A 138 11.47 -9.00 -8.94
C THR A 138 10.41 -8.14 -9.57
N ALA A 139 10.72 -6.85 -9.77
CA ALA A 139 9.81 -5.87 -10.37
C ALA A 139 10.29 -5.48 -11.77
N ARG A 140 9.38 -5.51 -12.76
CA ARG A 140 9.65 -5.03 -14.12
C ARG A 140 8.58 -4.05 -14.55
N LEU A 141 8.99 -2.86 -14.98
CA LEU A 141 8.09 -1.91 -15.62
C LEU A 141 8.05 -2.13 -17.13
N ALA A 142 6.88 -1.91 -17.73
CA ALA A 142 6.73 -1.88 -19.18
C ALA A 142 7.45 -0.67 -19.82
N ALA A 143 7.60 0.42 -19.07
CA ALA A 143 8.31 1.62 -19.49
C ALA A 143 9.81 1.56 -19.15
N ALA A 144 10.65 2.27 -19.92
CA ALA A 144 12.10 2.37 -19.74
C ALA A 144 12.50 3.28 -18.54
N THR A 145 11.83 3.14 -17.41
CA THR A 145 12.11 3.85 -16.15
C THR A 145 12.58 2.87 -15.10
N ALA A 146 13.32 3.35 -14.09
CA ALA A 146 13.72 2.51 -12.97
C ALA A 146 12.48 1.91 -12.26
N PRO A 147 12.49 0.62 -11.90
CA PRO A 147 11.39 0.02 -11.15
C PRO A 147 11.23 0.67 -9.77
N PRO A 148 10.01 0.65 -9.20
CA PRO A 148 9.79 1.13 -7.84
C PRO A 148 10.57 0.28 -6.84
N ALA A 149 10.93 0.88 -5.70
CA ALA A 149 11.30 0.09 -4.53
C ALA A 149 10.02 -0.45 -3.89
N LEU A 150 9.93 -1.78 -3.71
CA LEU A 150 8.75 -2.44 -3.16
C LEU A 150 9.06 -3.17 -1.87
N ALA A 151 8.15 -3.11 -0.90
CA ALA A 151 8.18 -3.94 0.30
C ALA A 151 6.82 -4.63 0.51
N LEU A 152 6.87 -5.94 0.77
CA LEU A 152 5.71 -6.76 1.14
C LEU A 152 5.79 -7.12 2.61
N LEU A 153 4.75 -6.80 3.37
CA LEU A 153 4.65 -7.09 4.80
C LEU A 153 3.46 -8.01 5.10
N ARG A 154 3.61 -8.84 6.14
CA ARG A 154 2.56 -9.67 6.72
C ARG A 154 2.21 -9.15 8.10
N GLY A 155 0.93 -8.91 8.34
CA GLY A 155 0.38 -8.73 9.68
C GLY A 155 -0.59 -9.87 10.03
N PRO A 156 -1.17 -9.86 11.24
CA PRO A 156 -2.16 -10.86 11.63
C PRO A 156 -3.42 -10.78 10.75
N GLY A 157 -3.54 -11.70 9.79
CA GLY A 157 -4.70 -11.78 8.90
C GLY A 157 -4.73 -10.76 7.76
N PHE A 158 -3.62 -10.11 7.43
CA PHE A 158 -3.54 -9.19 6.29
C PHE A 158 -2.15 -9.14 5.65
N PHE A 159 -2.12 -8.69 4.40
CA PHE A 159 -0.90 -8.26 3.73
C PHE A 159 -0.90 -6.76 3.52
N ALA A 160 0.28 -6.14 3.55
CA ALA A 160 0.46 -4.74 3.20
C ALA A 160 1.60 -4.59 2.19
N GLY A 161 1.40 -3.73 1.20
CA GLY A 161 2.38 -3.41 0.17
C GLY A 161 2.78 -1.96 0.26
N ILE A 162 4.06 -1.67 0.07
CA ILE A 162 4.60 -0.31 -0.03
C ILE A 162 5.33 -0.19 -1.37
N ALA A 163 5.15 0.95 -2.03
CA ALA A 163 5.88 1.31 -3.24
C ALA A 163 6.43 2.73 -3.12
N MET A 164 7.70 2.91 -3.50
CA MET A 164 8.35 4.22 -3.58
C MET A 164 8.98 4.44 -4.96
N LEU A 165 8.85 5.65 -5.50
CA LEU A 165 9.40 6.03 -6.80
C LEU A 165 10.60 6.97 -6.63
N GLY A 166 11.61 6.83 -7.49
CA GLY A 166 12.60 7.87 -7.73
C GLY A 166 13.97 7.72 -7.07
N VAL A 167 14.20 6.76 -6.16
CA VAL A 167 15.55 6.50 -5.63
C VAL A 167 15.85 5.00 -5.69
N PRO A 168 16.90 4.56 -6.41
CA PRO A 168 17.41 3.20 -6.29
C PRO A 168 18.21 3.09 -4.99
N GLY A 169 17.61 2.52 -3.94
CA GLY A 169 18.29 2.27 -2.67
C GLY A 169 17.37 2.28 -1.44
N ALA A 170 17.63 1.33 -0.54
CA ALA A 170 17.03 1.03 0.78
C ALA A 170 15.68 1.70 1.12
N ILE A 171 14.65 0.85 1.21
CA ILE A 171 13.36 1.20 1.80
C ILE A 171 13.55 1.33 3.31
N GLU A 172 13.32 2.52 3.88
CA GLU A 172 12.96 2.65 5.29
C GLU A 172 11.44 2.79 5.36
N PRO A 173 10.68 1.68 5.43
CA PRO A 173 9.22 1.75 5.44
C PRO A 173 8.77 2.26 6.81
N VAL A 174 8.33 3.52 6.89
CA VAL A 174 7.59 3.99 8.06
C VAL A 174 6.14 3.54 7.91
N LEU A 175 5.85 2.35 8.43
CA LEU A 175 4.49 1.80 8.49
C LEU A 175 3.91 2.01 9.89
N HIS A 176 2.89 2.85 9.99
CA HIS A 176 2.03 2.90 11.17
C HIS A 176 0.71 2.21 10.87
N ALA A 177 0.49 1.04 11.49
CA ALA A 177 -0.79 0.35 11.49
C ALA A 177 -1.55 0.65 12.80
N PHE A 178 -2.81 1.07 12.70
CA PHE A 178 -3.69 1.14 13.87
C PHE A 178 -4.71 0.00 13.78
N ALA A 179 -4.72 -0.90 14.77
CA ALA A 179 -5.88 -1.76 15.01
C ALA A 179 -7.00 -0.87 15.58
N ALA A 180 -8.09 -0.71 14.85
CA ALA A 180 -9.22 0.08 15.30
C ALA A 180 -9.90 -0.55 16.55
N ARG A 181 -9.41 -0.15 17.73
CA ARG A 181 -9.99 -0.32 19.09
C ARG A 181 -10.31 -1.74 19.59
N GLU A 182 -9.47 -2.17 20.55
CA GLU A 182 -9.81 -2.93 21.76
C GLU A 182 -10.97 -3.93 21.72
N ARG A 183 -10.66 -5.17 21.31
CA ARG A 183 -10.95 -6.38 22.10
C ARG A 183 -9.77 -7.36 21.98
N GLY A 184 -8.74 -7.14 22.80
CA GLY A 184 -7.77 -8.18 23.18
C GLY A 184 -6.70 -8.61 22.17
N HIS A 185 -6.58 -8.03 20.98
CA HIS A 185 -5.46 -8.30 20.07
C HIS A 185 -4.83 -6.98 19.62
N ALA A 186 -3.64 -6.66 20.15
CA ALA A 186 -2.77 -5.69 19.51
C ALA A 186 -2.56 -6.12 18.04
N ALA A 187 -2.44 -5.17 17.11
CA ALA A 187 -1.85 -5.48 15.81
C ALA A 187 -0.48 -6.11 16.10
N GLY A 188 -0.37 -7.42 15.87
CA GLY A 188 0.88 -8.15 16.08
C GLY A 188 2.02 -7.57 15.23
N PRO A 189 3.27 -7.98 15.48
CA PRO A 189 4.42 -7.45 14.75
C PRO A 189 4.21 -7.62 13.25
N LEU A 190 4.56 -6.58 12.49
CA LEU A 190 4.62 -6.64 11.04
C LEU A 190 5.91 -7.34 10.63
N GLU A 191 5.78 -8.40 9.85
CA GLU A 191 6.89 -9.16 9.32
C GLU A 191 7.19 -8.67 7.90
N LEU A 192 8.44 -8.26 7.62
CA LEU A 192 8.90 -8.01 6.26
C LEU A 192 9.09 -9.35 5.54
N LEU A 193 8.24 -9.63 4.55
CA LEU A 193 8.33 -10.87 3.77
C LEU A 193 9.30 -10.76 2.60
N ALA A 194 9.25 -9.64 1.86
CA ALA A 194 10.07 -9.48 0.67
C ALA A 194 10.30 -8.01 0.30
N THR A 195 11.42 -7.72 -0.36
CA THR A 195 11.75 -6.42 -0.96
C THR A 195 12.35 -6.59 -2.36
N THR A 196 12.29 -5.54 -3.19
CA THR A 196 13.14 -5.41 -4.39
C THR A 196 14.61 -5.23 -4.03
#